data_AF-A0A1M6ISA9-F1
#
_entry.id   AF-A0A1M6ISA9-F1
#
_cell.length_a   1.000
_cell.length_b   1.000
_cell.length_c   1.000
_cell.angle_alpha   90.00
_cell.angle_beta   90.00
_cell.angle_gamma   90.00
#
_symmetry.space_group_name_H-M   'P 1'
#
loop_
_entity.id
_entity.type
_entity.pdbx_description
1 polymer ?
#
loop_
_entity_poly.entity_id
_entity_poly.type
_entity_poly.pdbx_seq_one_letter_code
_entity_poly.pdbx_strand_id
1 'polypeptide(L)'
;MAKKCPSCGEELKGEYWCNNCKRVFKCPIPGCEAIIHKPGTAECPRCGLFFEDYLKNRKMYRRCPKCKKKQGLSEQQCRFCRHWFNCPTCGDKISTNTVLTCARCGTSLR
;
A
#
# COMPACT_ATOMS: atom_id res chain seq x y z
N MET A 1 -9.31 -25.43 10.55
CA MET A 1 -8.53 -24.75 11.61
C MET A 1 -8.74 -23.25 11.49
N ALA A 2 -9.46 -22.61 12.41
CA ALA A 2 -9.66 -21.16 12.39
C ALA A 2 -8.35 -20.46 12.75
N LYS A 3 -7.86 -19.53 11.91
CA LYS A 3 -6.69 -18.71 12.24
C LYS A 3 -7.08 -17.78 13.38
N LYS A 4 -6.37 -17.83 14.51
CA LYS A 4 -6.58 -16.90 15.63
C LYS A 4 -5.70 -15.67 15.48
N CYS A 5 -6.19 -14.54 15.98
CA CYS A 5 -5.44 -13.30 16.02
C CYS A 5 -4.29 -13.43 17.02
N PRO A 6 -3.02 -13.26 16.63
CA PRO A 6 -1.88 -13.31 17.56
C PRO A 6 -1.86 -12.14 18.56
N SER A 7 -2.74 -11.14 18.40
CA SER A 7 -2.81 -9.97 19.28
C SER A 7 -3.92 -10.09 20.34
N CYS A 8 -5.09 -10.60 19.97
CA CYS A 8 -6.26 -10.65 20.87
C CYS A 8 -6.85 -12.06 21.06
N GLY A 9 -6.30 -13.09 20.39
CA GLY A 9 -6.76 -14.48 20.50
C GLY A 9 -8.08 -14.80 19.79
N GLU A 10 -8.78 -13.80 19.26
CA GLU A 10 -10.07 -14.00 18.58
C GLU A 10 -9.92 -14.71 17.23
N GLU A 11 -10.96 -15.44 16.81
CA GLU A 11 -11.03 -16.08 15.50
C GLU A 11 -11.04 -15.03 14.36
N LEU A 12 -10.07 -15.13 13.47
CA LEU A 12 -9.97 -14.25 12.31
C LEU A 12 -10.99 -14.67 11.26
N LYS A 13 -11.91 -13.75 10.96
CA LYS A 13 -12.86 -13.87 9.83
C LYS A 13 -12.24 -13.53 8.45
N GLY A 14 -10.91 -13.45 8.34
CA GLY A 14 -10.21 -13.09 7.11
C GLY A 14 -8.70 -13.18 7.22
N GLU A 15 -8.00 -12.99 6.10
CA GLU A 15 -6.55 -13.22 6.00
C GLU A 15 -5.70 -11.96 6.16
N TYR A 16 -6.30 -10.78 6.02
CA TYR A 16 -5.58 -9.51 5.95
C TYR A 16 -5.53 -8.75 7.27
N TRP A 17 -6.64 -8.73 8.03
CA TRP A 17 -6.70 -8.04 9.32
C TRP A 17 -7.69 -8.70 10.29
N CYS A 18 -7.55 -8.39 11.58
CA CYS A 18 -8.50 -8.77 12.62
C CYS A 18 -9.60 -7.70 12.74
N ASN A 19 -10.88 -8.09 12.75
CA ASN A 19 -11.98 -7.13 12.89
C ASN A 19 -12.12 -6.55 14.31
N ASN A 20 -11.77 -7.31 15.35
CA ASN A 20 -11.84 -6.85 16.73
C ASN A 20 -10.70 -5.86 17.07
N CYS A 21 -9.44 -6.33 17.03
CA CYS A 21 -8.30 -5.46 17.37
C CYS A 21 -7.80 -4.59 16.20
N LYS A 22 -8.43 -4.64 15.02
CA LYS A 22 -8.05 -3.87 13.81
C LYS A 22 -6.60 -4.07 13.35
N ARG A 23 -5.94 -5.11 13.82
CA ARG A 23 -4.55 -5.41 13.47
C ARG A 23 -4.46 -5.96 12.05
N VAL A 24 -3.68 -5.32 11.20
CA VAL A 24 -3.37 -5.80 9.85
C VAL A 24 -2.17 -6.76 9.91
N PHE A 25 -2.32 -7.93 9.31
CA PHE A 25 -1.29 -8.97 9.17
C PHE A 25 -0.74 -9.05 7.76
N LYS A 26 -1.58 -8.74 6.76
CA LYS A 26 -1.20 -8.78 5.36
C LYS A 26 -1.76 -7.56 4.65
N CYS A 27 -0.95 -6.94 3.81
CA CYS A 27 -1.37 -5.78 3.05
C CYS A 27 -2.53 -6.15 2.10
N PRO A 28 -3.69 -5.47 2.18
CA PRO A 28 -4.86 -5.77 1.34
C PRO A 28 -4.72 -5.25 -0.10
N ILE A 29 -3.61 -4.59 -0.45
CA ILE A 29 -3.36 -4.18 -1.84
C ILE A 29 -2.99 -5.40 -2.69
N PRO A 30 -3.70 -5.63 -3.79
CA PRO A 30 -3.33 -6.64 -4.77
C PRO A 30 -1.96 -6.34 -5.38
N GLY A 31 -1.07 -7.34 -5.33
CA GLY A 31 0.31 -7.26 -5.82
C GLY A 31 1.32 -6.64 -4.84
N CYS A 32 0.91 -6.24 -3.64
CA CYS A 32 1.86 -5.93 -2.56
C CYS A 32 1.93 -7.10 -1.58
N GLU A 33 0.75 -7.45 -1.02
CA GLU A 33 0.55 -8.63 -0.16
C GLU A 33 1.59 -8.81 0.95
N ALA A 34 2.25 -7.71 1.34
CA ALA A 34 3.34 -7.72 2.29
C ALA A 34 2.84 -8.15 3.67
N ILE A 35 3.60 -9.03 4.32
CA ILE A 35 3.32 -9.51 5.67
C ILE A 35 3.75 -8.43 6.67
N ILE A 36 2.84 -8.05 7.55
CA ILE A 36 3.03 -7.03 8.58
C ILE A 36 3.32 -7.72 9.91
N HIS A 37 4.60 -7.84 10.24
CA HIS A 37 5.03 -8.49 11.47
C HIS A 37 4.79 -7.60 12.71
N LYS A 38 4.96 -6.28 12.57
CA LYS A 38 4.89 -5.35 13.70
C LYS A 38 3.45 -4.92 14.04
N PRO A 39 3.01 -5.11 15.31
CA PRO A 39 1.78 -4.51 15.81
C PRO A 39 1.81 -2.98 15.66
N GLY A 40 0.67 -2.35 15.40
CA GLY A 40 0.57 -0.88 15.38
C GLY A 40 1.18 -0.21 14.15
N THR A 41 1.61 -0.99 13.15
CA THR A 41 2.02 -0.45 11.85
C THR A 41 0.82 0.27 11.22
N ALA A 42 0.86 1.60 11.14
CA ALA A 42 -0.22 2.41 10.57
C ALA A 42 -0.21 2.40 9.03
N GLU A 43 0.95 2.11 8.43
CA GLU A 43 1.15 2.11 6.99
C GLU A 43 1.98 0.92 6.49
N CYS A 44 1.67 0.41 5.31
CA CYS A 44 2.43 -0.71 4.76
C CYS A 44 3.88 -0.31 4.47
N PRO A 45 4.90 -1.01 4.99
CA PRO A 45 6.31 -0.66 4.78
C PRO A 45 6.76 -0.82 3.32
N ARG A 46 6.04 -1.64 2.53
CA ARG A 46 6.40 -1.92 1.14
C ARG A 46 5.78 -0.95 0.14
N CYS A 47 4.55 -0.49 0.38
CA CYS A 47 3.78 0.32 -0.58
C CYS A 47 3.23 1.64 0.01
N GLY A 48 3.42 1.88 1.31
CA GLY A 48 2.95 3.07 2.00
C GLY A 48 1.43 3.16 2.17
N LEU A 49 0.68 2.05 2.00
CA LEU A 49 -0.78 2.06 2.19
C LEU A 49 -1.15 2.40 3.62
N PHE A 50 -2.02 3.38 3.82
CA PHE A 50 -2.61 3.69 5.12
C PHE A 50 -3.68 2.67 5.49
N PHE A 51 -3.38 1.86 6.51
CA PHE A 51 -4.31 0.85 6.99
C PHE A 51 -5.49 1.45 7.74
N GLU A 52 -5.27 2.54 8.47
CA GLU A 52 -6.35 3.17 9.25
C GLU A 52 -7.49 3.65 8.36
N ASP A 53 -7.19 4.35 7.27
CA ASP A 53 -8.20 4.79 6.30
C ASP A 53 -8.91 3.63 5.61
N TYR A 54 -8.17 2.56 5.30
CA TYR A 54 -8.73 1.36 4.71
C TYR A 54 -9.68 0.65 5.69
N LEU A 55 -9.34 0.59 6.96
CA LEU A 55 -10.17 -0.06 7.99
C LEU A 55 -11.39 0.80 8.35
N LYS A 56 -11.24 2.13 8.45
CA LYS A 56 -12.33 3.06 8.81
C LYS A 56 -13.29 3.30 7.64
N ASN A 57 -12.75 3.60 6.46
CA ASN A 57 -13.54 4.12 5.33
C ASN A 57 -13.51 3.21 4.10
N ARG A 58 -12.80 2.08 4.15
CA ARG A 58 -12.48 1.26 2.95
C ARG A 58 -11.76 2.05 1.86
N LYS A 59 -11.21 3.22 2.18
CA LYS A 59 -10.49 4.08 1.24
C LYS A 59 -9.03 3.67 1.20
N MET A 60 -8.54 3.38 0.00
CA MET A 60 -7.16 2.99 -0.20
C MET A 60 -6.31 4.25 -0.48
N TYR A 61 -5.68 4.78 0.56
CA TYR A 61 -4.70 5.85 0.44
C TYR A 61 -3.28 5.30 0.58
N ARG A 62 -2.34 5.88 -0.14
CA ARG A 62 -0.90 5.59 -0.04
C ARG A 62 -0.11 6.83 0.31
N ARG A 63 1.01 6.63 0.98
CA ARG A 63 2.02 7.65 1.18
C ARG A 63 2.89 7.73 -0.08
N CYS A 64 3.06 8.94 -0.60
CA CYS A 64 4.00 9.16 -1.69
C CYS A 64 5.43 8.86 -1.20
N PRO A 65 6.19 8.00 -1.86
CA PRO A 65 7.55 7.65 -1.47
C PRO A 65 8.52 8.84 -1.59
N LYS A 66 8.24 9.78 -2.51
CA LYS A 66 9.07 10.98 -2.73
C LYS A 66 8.77 12.11 -1.74
N CYS A 67 7.52 12.56 -1.65
CA CYS A 67 7.14 13.71 -0.82
C CYS A 67 6.49 13.35 0.51
N LYS A 68 6.27 12.05 0.80
CA LYS A 68 5.62 11.53 2.02
C LYS A 68 4.20 12.05 2.27
N LYS A 69 3.59 12.74 1.31
CA LYS A 69 2.19 13.21 1.39
C LYS A 69 1.21 12.07 1.09
N LYS A 70 0.03 12.15 1.71
CA LYS A 70 -1.08 11.20 1.51
C LYS A 70 -1.74 11.43 0.15
N GLN A 71 -1.96 10.36 -0.60
CA GLN A 71 -2.52 10.37 -1.95
C GLN A 71 -3.43 9.17 -2.19
N GLY A 72 -4.38 9.27 -3.11
CA GLY A 72 -5.23 8.15 -3.50
C GLY A 72 -4.45 7.10 -4.31
N LEU A 73 -4.85 5.83 -4.20
CA LEU A 73 -4.32 4.77 -5.07
C LEU A 73 -4.81 4.87 -6.52
N SER A 74 -5.96 5.49 -6.74
CA SER A 74 -6.52 5.74 -8.08
C SER A 74 -5.67 6.71 -8.90
N GLU A 75 -4.81 7.50 -8.24
CA GLU A 75 -4.04 8.54 -8.91
C GLU A 75 -2.73 7.96 -9.46
N GLN A 76 -2.53 8.06 -10.77
CA GLN A 76 -1.31 7.57 -11.43
C GLN A 76 -0.07 8.42 -11.11
N GLN A 77 -0.30 9.69 -10.75
CA GLN A 77 0.73 10.66 -10.42
C GLN A 77 0.41 11.34 -9.08
N CYS A 78 1.43 11.61 -8.27
CA CYS A 78 1.25 12.39 -7.05
C CYS A 78 0.96 13.86 -7.36
N ARG A 79 -0.16 14.40 -6.87
CA ARG A 79 -0.55 15.82 -7.05
C ARG A 79 0.47 16.82 -6.53
N PHE A 80 1.25 16.45 -5.50
CA PHE A 80 2.18 17.37 -4.84
C PHE A 80 3.54 17.44 -5.53
N CYS A 81 4.13 16.30 -5.87
CA CYS A 81 5.50 16.23 -6.41
C CYS A 81 5.59 15.70 -7.84
N ARG A 82 4.43 15.51 -8.49
CA ARG A 82 4.28 14.95 -9.84
C ARG A 82 4.99 13.62 -10.07
N HIS A 83 5.24 12.87 -8.99
CA HIS A 83 5.87 11.56 -9.08
C HIS A 83 4.91 10.55 -9.71
N TRP A 84 5.35 9.92 -10.79
CA TRP A 84 4.63 8.84 -11.45
C TRP A 84 4.74 7.54 -10.65
N PHE A 85 3.60 6.98 -10.29
CA PHE A 85 3.52 5.69 -9.63
C PHE A 85 3.40 4.51 -10.60
N ASN A 86 2.76 4.76 -11.73
CA ASN A 86 2.67 3.82 -12.85
C ASN A 86 3.14 4.54 -14.12
N CYS A 87 3.76 3.81 -15.04
CA CYS A 87 4.15 4.36 -16.33
C CYS A 87 2.90 4.74 -17.13
N PRO A 88 2.81 5.96 -17.70
CA PRO A 88 1.66 6.38 -18.50
C PRO A 88 1.52 5.61 -19.82
N THR A 89 2.59 4.98 -20.30
CA THR A 89 2.60 4.24 -21.58
C THR A 89 2.23 2.78 -21.38
N CYS A 90 2.88 2.08 -20.46
CA CYS A 90 2.71 0.63 -20.31
C CYS A 90 1.95 0.22 -19.03
N GLY A 91 1.65 1.17 -18.14
CA GLY A 91 0.92 0.90 -16.89
C GLY A 91 1.76 0.24 -15.79
N ASP A 92 3.04 -0.05 -16.02
CA ASP A 92 3.88 -0.72 -15.03
C ASP A 92 4.16 0.14 -13.80
N LYS A 93 4.17 -0.52 -12.65
CA LYS A 93 4.51 0.10 -11.37
C LYS A 93 5.97 0.55 -11.39
N ILE A 94 6.19 1.83 -11.14
CA ILE A 94 7.53 2.40 -11.06
C ILE A 94 8.02 2.22 -9.62
N SER A 95 9.08 1.41 -9.46
CA SER A 95 9.73 1.22 -8.17
C SER A 95 10.53 2.46 -7.80
N THR A 96 10.39 2.89 -6.56
CA THR A 96 10.81 4.22 -6.16
C THR A 96 12.27 4.22 -5.78
N ASN A 97 13.12 4.77 -6.66
CA ASN A 97 14.09 5.79 -6.23
C ASN A 97 14.81 6.56 -7.35
N THR A 98 14.85 6.10 -8.60
CA THR A 98 15.83 6.76 -9.52
C THR A 98 15.53 6.64 -11.00
N VAL A 99 14.37 6.11 -11.39
CA VAL A 99 14.10 5.82 -12.80
C VAL A 99 13.28 6.96 -13.40
N LEU A 100 13.98 7.91 -14.03
CA LEU A 100 13.39 8.88 -14.97
C LEU A 100 12.87 8.19 -16.24
N THR A 101 12.99 6.87 -16.32
CA THR A 101 12.67 6.06 -17.49
C THR A 101 11.96 4.79 -17.03
N CYS A 102 10.88 4.37 -17.68
CA CYS A 102 10.22 3.12 -17.33
C CYS A 102 11.12 1.92 -17.67
N ALA A 103 11.36 1.03 -16.71
CA ALA A 103 12.19 -0.16 -16.90
C ALA A 103 11.61 -1.17 -17.91
N ARG A 104 10.31 -1.10 -18.22
CA ARG A 104 9.66 -2.03 -19.16
C ARG A 104 9.59 -1.50 -20.58
N CYS A 105 9.22 -0.23 -20.77
CA CYS A 105 8.98 0.34 -22.10
C CYS A 105 9.92 1.49 -22.47
N GLY A 106 10.82 1.92 -21.59
CA GLY A 106 11.76 3.00 -21.88
C GLY A 106 11.15 4.40 -21.90
N THR A 107 9.86 4.56 -21.58
CA THR A 107 9.21 5.89 -21.56
C THR A 107 9.87 6.80 -20.52
N SER A 108 10.23 8.02 -20.93
CA SER A 108 10.69 9.05 -19.98
C SER A 108 9.54 9.55 -19.09
N LEU A 109 9.75 9.45 -17.78
CA LEU A 109 8.82 9.79 -16.69
C LEU A 109 9.11 11.17 -16.09
N ARG A 110 9.59 12.09 -16.94
CA ARG A 110 10.04 13.43 -16.54
C ARG A 110 8.87 14.36 -16.24
#